data_AF-A0A367IJW9-F1
#
_entry.id   AF-A0A367IJW9-F1
#
_cell.length_a   1.000
_cell.length_b   1.000
_cell.length_c   1.000
_cell.angle_alpha   90.00
_cell.angle_beta   90.00
_cell.angle_gamma   90.00
#
_symmetry.space_group_name_H-M   'P 1'
#
loop_
_entity.id
_entity.type
_entity.pdbx_description
1 polymer ?
#
loop_
_entity_poly.entity_id
_entity_poly.type
_entity_poly.pdbx_seq_one_letter_code
_entity_poly.pdbx_strand_id
1 'polypeptide(L)'
;MFPQEITDAFLYIMATYWQFLSCTWPVLVKTKYHRTETKEVKDIQYVKTYVLEHLGYIPVFFFLVEVFGKDEYPGPYRGVEKGLLVLYQLLTGCSIAHMARFIPASSYHAIYHAFYIKHGKKLGLFLDDCTVVEKIVH
;
A
#
# COMPACT_ATOMS: atom_id res chain seq x y z
N MET A 1 0.77 25.33 -22.03
CA MET A 1 -0.64 25.03 -21.68
C MET A 1 -0.98 23.73 -22.37
N PHE A 2 -1.49 22.74 -21.65
CA PHE A 2 -1.83 21.46 -22.27
C PHE A 2 -3.03 21.63 -23.23
N PRO A 3 -3.14 20.81 -24.28
CA PRO A 3 -4.34 20.74 -25.11
C PRO A 3 -5.60 20.53 -24.27
N GLN A 4 -6.72 21.09 -24.72
CA GLN A 4 -7.99 21.02 -24.00
C GLN A 4 -8.42 19.57 -23.76
N GLU A 5 -8.29 18.71 -24.78
CA GLU A 5 -8.60 17.28 -24.70
C GLU A 5 -7.79 16.54 -23.62
N ILE A 6 -6.51 16.89 -23.47
CA ILE A 6 -5.64 16.32 -22.42
C ILE A 6 -6.08 16.81 -21.04
N THR A 7 -6.47 18.08 -20.95
CA THR A 7 -6.95 18.68 -19.70
C THR A 7 -8.27 18.04 -19.26
N ASP A 8 -9.19 17.82 -20.20
CA ASP A 8 -10.48 17.21 -19.94
C ASP A 8 -10.34 15.73 -19.56
N ALA A 9 -9.46 14.99 -20.24
CA ALA A 9 -9.14 13.60 -19.88
C ALA A 9 -8.50 13.50 -18.50
N PHE A 10 -7.59 14.42 -18.16
CA PHE A 10 -6.98 14.48 -16.83
C PHE A 10 -8.02 14.77 -15.75
N LEU A 11 -8.88 15.77 -15.96
CA LEU A 11 -9.96 16.10 -15.02
C LEU A 11 -10.95 14.93 -14.85
N TYR A 12 -11.25 14.22 -15.94
CA TYR A 12 -12.08 13.02 -15.89
C TYR A 12 -11.44 11.90 -15.07
N ILE A 13 -10.14 11.61 -15.28
CA ILE A 13 -9.42 10.60 -14.50
C ILE A 13 -9.38 11.01 -13.02
N MET A 14 -9.10 12.29 -12.76
CA MET A 14 -9.06 12.83 -11.40
C MET A 14 -10.41 12.67 -10.69
N ALA A 15 -11.49 13.03 -11.38
CA ALA A 15 -12.85 12.94 -10.85
C ALA A 15 -13.35 11.50 -10.74
N THR A 16 -12.90 10.58 -11.58
CA THR A 16 -13.42 9.20 -11.60
C THR A 16 -12.66 8.29 -10.63
N TYR A 17 -11.32 8.38 -10.64
CA TYR A 17 -10.47 7.39 -9.97
C TYR A 17 -9.71 7.98 -8.78
N TRP A 18 -9.55 9.32 -8.72
CA TRP A 18 -8.67 9.97 -7.74
C TRP A 18 -9.42 10.88 -6.77
N GLN A 19 -10.72 10.65 -6.59
CA GLN A 19 -11.53 11.34 -5.59
C GLN A 19 -10.93 11.23 -4.18
N PHE A 20 -10.17 10.17 -3.89
CA PHE A 20 -9.46 9.97 -2.63
C PHE A 20 -8.51 11.13 -2.26
N LEU A 21 -7.93 11.84 -3.24
CA LEU A 21 -7.11 13.03 -2.98
C LEU A 21 -7.89 14.18 -2.34
N SER A 22 -9.20 14.20 -2.55
CA SER A 22 -10.13 15.19 -1.99
C SER A 22 -10.87 14.70 -0.74
N CYS A 23 -10.70 13.42 -0.37
CA CYS A 23 -11.34 12.86 0.83
C CYS A 23 -10.56 13.24 2.09
N THR A 24 -11.28 13.44 3.20
CA THR A 24 -10.67 13.51 4.52
C THR A 24 -10.08 12.16 4.88
N TRP A 25 -8.76 12.11 5.07
CA TRP A 25 -8.01 10.89 5.35
C TRP A 25 -8.46 10.24 6.67
N PRO A 26 -8.67 8.91 6.70
CA PRO A 26 -9.03 8.21 7.92
C PRO A 26 -7.89 8.32 8.94
N VAL A 27 -8.15 8.98 10.07
CA VAL A 27 -7.21 9.01 11.19
C VAL A 27 -7.41 7.73 12.00
N LEU A 28 -6.42 6.84 11.98
CA LEU A 28 -6.44 5.64 12.80
C LEU A 28 -6.47 6.03 14.28
N VAL A 29 -7.57 5.71 14.96
CA VAL A 29 -7.69 5.87 16.41
C VAL A 29 -6.97 4.69 17.06
N LYS A 30 -5.76 4.95 17.58
CA LYS A 30 -4.92 3.91 18.22
C LYS A 30 -5.68 3.24 19.36
N THR A 31 -5.88 1.92 19.28
CA THR A 31 -6.46 1.14 20.37
C THR A 31 -5.35 0.48 21.18
N LYS A 32 -5.09 1.01 22.38
CA LYS A 32 -4.15 0.54 23.43
C LYS A 32 -2.70 0.19 22.98
N TYR A 33 -1.76 0.99 23.47
CA TYR A 33 -0.32 0.76 23.35
C TYR A 33 0.14 -0.50 24.10
N HIS A 34 0.64 -1.50 23.38
CA HIS A 34 1.77 -2.28 23.91
C HIS A 34 3.04 -1.54 23.50
N ARG A 35 3.73 -0.94 24.49
CA ARG A 35 5.04 -0.28 24.31
C ARG A 35 6.07 -1.31 23.84
N THR A 36 6.18 -1.51 22.54
CA THR A 36 7.38 -2.07 21.94
C THR A 36 8.05 -0.93 21.19
N GLU A 37 9.31 -0.64 21.53
CA GLU A 37 10.07 0.39 20.81
C GLU A 37 10.02 0.11 19.31
N THR A 38 9.81 1.18 18.54
CA THR A 38 9.79 1.06 17.07
C THR A 38 11.21 0.78 16.58
N LYS A 39 11.38 -0.35 15.93
CA LYS A 39 12.61 -0.78 15.26
C LYS A 39 12.64 -0.26 13.82
N GLU A 40 13.84 -0.02 13.34
CA GLU A 40 14.09 0.29 11.94
C GLU A 40 14.18 -0.98 11.09
N VAL A 41 13.69 -0.90 9.86
CA VAL A 41 13.91 -1.95 8.86
C VAL A 41 15.33 -1.85 8.31
N LYS A 42 16.08 -2.96 8.32
CA LYS A 42 17.43 -3.00 7.75
C LYS A 42 17.38 -2.74 6.25
N ASP A 43 18.34 -1.98 5.72
CA ASP A 43 18.48 -1.66 4.29
C ASP A 43 17.19 -1.08 3.66
N ILE A 44 16.36 -0.37 4.44
CA ILE A 44 15.09 0.18 3.94
C ILE A 44 15.26 1.12 2.75
N GLN A 45 16.40 1.80 2.65
CA GLN A 45 16.66 2.69 1.52
C GLN A 45 16.74 1.94 0.19
N TYR A 46 17.31 0.73 0.18
CA TYR A 46 17.33 -0.12 -1.01
C TYR A 46 15.90 -0.48 -1.44
N VAL A 47 15.04 -0.85 -0.49
CA VAL A 47 13.62 -1.16 -0.74
C VAL A 47 12.89 0.05 -1.32
N LYS A 48 13.07 1.24 -0.72
CA LYS A 48 12.47 2.49 -1.20
C LYS A 48 12.88 2.80 -2.63
N THR A 49 14.19 2.78 -2.91
CA THR A 49 14.71 3.04 -4.25
C THR A 49 14.15 2.04 -5.25
N TYR A 50 14.21 0.74 -4.96
CA TYR A 50 13.69 -0.30 -5.84
C TYR A 50 12.20 -0.09 -6.15
N VAL A 51 11.38 0.09 -5.13
CA VAL A 51 9.92 0.25 -5.28
C VAL A 51 9.58 1.52 -6.08
N LEU A 52 10.25 2.64 -5.80
CA LEU A 52 10.01 3.90 -6.50
C LEU A 52 10.50 3.89 -7.94
N GLU A 53 11.62 3.23 -8.24
CA GLU A 53 12.12 3.09 -9.62
C GLU A 53 11.19 2.23 -10.48
N HIS A 54 10.57 1.21 -9.91
CA HIS A 54 9.70 0.29 -10.66
C HIS A 54 8.25 0.76 -10.80
N LEU A 55 7.73 1.49 -9.81
CA LEU A 55 6.33 1.90 -9.78
C LEU A 55 6.13 3.42 -9.93
N GLY A 56 7.14 4.22 -9.60
CA GLY A 56 6.99 5.67 -9.46
C GLY A 56 6.30 6.08 -8.14
N TYR A 57 6.33 7.38 -7.84
CA TYR A 57 5.83 7.90 -6.56
C TYR A 57 4.32 7.74 -6.37
N ILE A 58 3.55 7.90 -7.44
CA ILE A 58 2.10 7.97 -7.38
C ILE A 58 1.49 6.60 -7.02
N PRO A 59 1.80 5.49 -7.71
CA PRO A 59 1.27 4.18 -7.33
C PRO A 59 1.73 3.72 -5.94
N VAL A 60 2.95 4.07 -5.56
CA VAL A 60 3.49 3.76 -4.21
C VAL A 60 2.74 4.52 -3.14
N PHE A 61 2.48 5.82 -3.34
CA PHE A 61 1.68 6.61 -2.44
C PHE A 61 0.26 6.05 -2.32
N PHE A 62 -0.40 5.79 -3.45
CA PHE A 62 -1.74 5.20 -3.48
C PHE A 62 -1.78 3.89 -2.71
N PHE A 63 -0.86 2.97 -2.96
CA PHE A 63 -0.80 1.71 -2.22
C PHE A 63 -0.64 1.95 -0.72
N LEU A 64 0.31 2.80 -0.31
CA LEU A 64 0.59 3.02 1.11
C LEU A 64 -0.58 3.63 1.87
N VAL A 65 -1.38 4.46 1.22
CA VAL A 65 -2.48 5.19 1.87
C VAL A 65 -3.82 4.47 1.69
N GLU A 66 -4.17 4.11 0.46
CA GLU A 66 -5.49 3.57 0.13
C GLU A 66 -5.60 2.05 0.25
N VAL A 67 -4.49 1.34 0.12
CA VAL A 67 -4.50 -0.13 0.17
C VAL A 67 -3.98 -0.64 1.52
N PHE A 68 -2.78 -0.20 1.89
CA PHE A 68 -2.11 -0.65 3.10
C PHE A 68 -2.59 0.13 4.32
N GLY A 69 -2.60 1.46 4.25
CA GLY A 69 -2.78 2.36 5.40
C GLY A 69 -4.13 2.31 6.13
N LYS A 70 -5.08 1.51 5.66
CA LYS A 70 -6.43 1.37 6.24
C LYS A 70 -6.50 0.45 7.46
N ASP A 71 -5.49 -0.38 7.70
CA ASP A 71 -5.45 -1.34 8.79
C ASP A 71 -4.13 -1.25 9.58
N GLU A 72 -4.14 -1.73 10.83
CA GLU A 72 -2.93 -1.85 11.66
C GLU A 72 -2.25 -3.21 11.44
N TYR A 73 -0.93 -3.17 11.19
CA TYR A 73 -0.13 -4.37 10.97
C TYR A 73 0.79 -4.67 12.15
N PRO A 74 0.95 -5.95 12.52
CA PRO A 74 1.75 -6.36 13.66
C PRO A 74 3.24 -6.06 13.47
N GLY A 75 3.98 -6.14 14.57
CA GLY A 75 5.43 -6.00 14.60
C GLY A 75 5.91 -4.58 14.90
N PRO A 76 7.14 -4.43 15.42
CA PRO A 76 7.64 -3.17 15.94
C PRO A 76 8.17 -2.22 14.84
N TYR A 77 7.69 -2.30 13.59
CA TYR A 77 8.20 -1.47 12.49
C TYR A 77 7.24 -0.34 12.13
N ARG A 78 7.76 0.73 11.51
CA ARG A 78 6.93 1.83 11.02
C ARG A 78 5.95 1.33 9.95
N GLY A 79 4.70 1.80 10.01
CA GLY A 79 3.64 1.35 9.08
C GLY A 79 4.04 1.51 7.61
N VAL A 80 4.60 2.67 7.25
CA VAL A 80 5.09 2.95 5.89
C VAL A 80 6.14 1.93 5.44
N GLU A 81 7.08 1.58 6.31
CA GLU A 81 8.15 0.63 5.99
C GLU A 81 7.62 -0.80 5.83
N LYS A 82 6.63 -1.19 6.64
CA LYS A 82 5.93 -2.47 6.46
C LYS A 82 5.24 -2.55 5.10
N GLY A 83 4.52 -1.48 4.70
CA GLY A 83 3.85 -1.42 3.41
C GLY A 83 4.83 -1.48 2.24
N LEU A 84 5.98 -0.81 2.36
CA LEU A 84 7.05 -0.88 1.36
C LEU A 84 7.65 -2.30 1.22
N LEU A 85 7.80 -3.03 2.32
CA LEU A 85 8.26 -4.42 2.26
C LEU A 85 7.25 -5.33 1.56
N VAL A 86 5.95 -5.10 1.77
CA VAL A 86 4.88 -5.83 1.06
C VAL A 86 4.93 -5.53 -0.44
N LEU A 87 5.05 -4.25 -0.84
CA LEU A 87 5.23 -3.87 -2.25
C LEU A 87 6.48 -4.51 -2.87
N TYR A 88 7.60 -4.49 -2.15
CA TYR A 88 8.82 -5.11 -2.62
C TYR A 88 8.66 -6.61 -2.85
N GLN A 89 7.99 -7.32 -1.93
CA GLN A 89 7.70 -8.74 -2.12
C GLN A 89 6.80 -8.98 -3.33
N LEU A 90 5.76 -8.15 -3.54
CA LEU A 90 4.89 -8.23 -4.71
C LEU A 90 5.65 -8.04 -6.03
N LEU A 91 6.57 -7.07 -6.07
CA LEU A 91 7.37 -6.77 -7.27
C LEU A 91 8.42 -7.83 -7.57
N THR A 92 9.01 -8.42 -6.54
CA THR A 92 10.12 -9.37 -6.70
C THR A 92 9.69 -10.83 -6.69
N GLY A 93 8.48 -11.14 -6.22
CA GLY A 93 8.00 -12.50 -6.00
C GLY A 93 8.82 -13.28 -4.97
N CYS A 94 9.61 -12.61 -4.11
CA CYS A 94 10.53 -13.28 -3.22
C CYS A 94 9.80 -13.98 -2.05
N SER A 95 10.40 -15.08 -1.57
CA SER A 95 9.85 -15.85 -0.46
C SER A 95 9.94 -15.08 0.86
N ILE A 96 9.13 -15.47 1.85
CA ILE A 96 9.22 -14.95 3.22
C ILE A 96 10.64 -15.16 3.80
N ALA A 97 11.32 -16.25 3.41
CA ALA A 97 12.70 -16.51 3.81
C ALA A 97 13.68 -15.45 3.25
N HIS A 98 13.48 -14.98 2.02
CA HIS A 98 14.30 -13.91 1.46
C HIS A 98 14.05 -12.55 2.14
N MET A 99 12.82 -12.30 2.61
CA MET A 99 12.47 -11.10 3.38
C MET A 99 13.19 -11.03 4.74
N ALA A 100 13.74 -12.15 5.22
CA ALA A 100 14.56 -12.22 6.43
C ALA A 100 15.79 -11.30 6.38
N ARG A 101 16.20 -10.86 5.18
CA ARG A 101 17.27 -9.87 4.98
C ARG A 101 16.94 -8.52 5.63
N PHE A 102 15.67 -8.11 5.61
CA PHE A 102 15.25 -6.76 6.03
C PHE A 102 14.71 -6.75 7.46
N ILE A 103 13.90 -7.75 7.80
CA ILE A 103 13.32 -7.95 9.15
C ILE A 103 13.22 -9.45 9.46
N PRO A 104 13.11 -9.88 10.72
CA PRO A 104 12.96 -11.30 11.06
C PRO A 104 11.78 -11.95 10.31
N ALA A 105 11.99 -13.17 9.80
CA ALA A 105 10.99 -13.89 9.02
C ALA A 105 9.64 -14.04 9.74
N SER A 106 9.67 -14.26 11.06
CA SER A 106 8.45 -14.33 11.90
C SER A 106 7.68 -13.00 11.92
N SER A 107 8.39 -11.88 11.97
CA SER A 107 7.78 -10.54 11.92
C SER A 107 7.18 -10.27 10.55
N TYR A 108 7.90 -10.62 9.47
CA TYR A 108 7.37 -10.48 8.12
C TYR A 108 6.17 -11.40 7.89
N HIS A 109 6.23 -12.65 8.33
CA HIS A 109 5.11 -13.59 8.24
C HIS A 109 3.85 -13.06 8.95
N ALA A 110 3.99 -12.40 10.10
CA ALA A 110 2.86 -11.77 10.79
C ALA A 110 2.23 -10.63 9.97
N ILE A 111 3.06 -9.80 9.32
CA ILE A 111 2.60 -8.73 8.41
C ILE A 111 1.91 -9.36 7.18
N TYR A 112 2.54 -10.35 6.55
CA TYR A 112 2.00 -11.09 5.41
C TYR A 112 0.64 -11.69 5.73
N HIS A 113 0.53 -12.41 6.85
CA HIS A 113 -0.72 -13.04 7.27
C HIS A 113 -1.81 -12.00 7.55
N ALA A 114 -1.46 -10.87 8.18
CA ALA A 114 -2.40 -9.78 8.35
C ALA A 114 -2.88 -9.26 6.99
N PHE A 115 -1.97 -8.85 6.11
CA PHE A 115 -2.31 -8.24 4.82
C PHE A 115 -3.09 -9.19 3.90
N TYR A 116 -2.54 -10.36 3.58
CA TYR A 116 -3.11 -11.26 2.57
C TYR A 116 -4.22 -12.17 3.09
N ILE A 117 -4.18 -12.57 4.36
CA ILE A 117 -5.12 -13.59 4.86
C ILE A 117 -6.25 -12.92 5.65
N LYS A 118 -5.89 -12.13 6.67
CA LYS A 118 -6.89 -11.49 7.54
C LYS A 118 -7.63 -10.36 6.82
N HIS A 119 -6.89 -9.54 6.07
CA HIS A 119 -7.42 -8.37 5.37
C HIS A 119 -7.64 -8.62 3.86
N GLY A 120 -7.19 -9.77 3.32
CA GLY A 120 -7.27 -10.07 1.90
C GLY A 120 -8.69 -10.14 1.31
N LYS A 121 -9.70 -10.55 2.10
CA LYS A 121 -11.10 -10.49 1.64
C LYS A 121 -11.58 -9.04 1.40
N LYS A 122 -11.14 -8.09 2.24
CA LYS A 122 -11.43 -6.67 2.04
C LYS A 122 -10.68 -6.12 0.83
N LEU A 123 -9.45 -6.60 0.61
CA LEU A 123 -8.66 -6.24 -0.56
C LEU A 123 -9.34 -6.68 -1.85
N GLY A 124 -9.88 -7.90 -1.90
CA GLY A 124 -10.65 -8.40 -3.04
C GLY A 124 -11.86 -7.51 -3.36
N LEU A 125 -12.68 -7.21 -2.35
CA LEU A 125 -13.84 -6.32 -2.51
C LEU A 125 -13.44 -4.90 -2.98
N PHE A 126 -12.35 -4.34 -2.44
CA PHE A 126 -11.86 -3.02 -2.85
C PHE A 126 -11.35 -3.00 -4.29
N LEU A 127 -10.66 -4.06 -4.72
CA LEU A 127 -10.21 -4.20 -6.11
C LEU A 127 -11.39 -4.42 -7.06
N ASP A 128 -12.38 -5.21 -6.65
CA ASP A 128 -13.59 -5.43 -7.41
C ASP A 128 -14.35 -4.11 -7.60
N ASP A 129 -14.53 -3.30 -6.54
CA ASP A 129 -15.15 -1.96 -6.61
C ASP A 129 -14.42 -1.02 -7.59
N CYS A 130 -13.10 -1.11 -7.70
CA CYS A 130 -12.32 -0.35 -8.69
C CYS A 130 -12.50 -0.86 -10.13
N THR A 131 -12.94 -2.11 -10.35
CA THR A 131 -13.16 -2.70 -11.68
C THR A 131 -14.62 -2.65 -12.15
N VAL A 132 -15.58 -2.45 -11.24
CA VAL A 132 -17.03 -2.40 -11.58
C VAL A 132 -17.40 -1.19 -12.44
N VAL A 133 -16.53 -0.18 -12.58
CA VAL A 133 -16.75 0.96 -13.47
C VAL A 133 -16.83 0.54 -14.95
N GLU A 134 -16.31 -0.63 -15.34
CA GLU A 134 -16.35 -1.11 -16.74
C GLU A 134 -17.68 -1.80 -17.15
N LYS A 135 -18.64 -2.03 -16.24
CA LYS A 135 -19.86 -2.81 -16.57
C LYS A 135 -21.16 -2.01 -16.73
N ILE A 136 -21.12 -0.67 -16.76
CA ILE A 136 -22.33 0.17 -16.93
C ILE A 136 -22.46 0.77 -18.34
N VAL A 137 -21.64 0.35 -19.31
CA VAL A 137 -21.81 0.76 -20.71
C VAL A 137 -21.85 -0.46 -21.63
N HIS A 138 -22.99 -1.15 -21.65
CA HIS A 138 -23.50 -1.87 -22.83
C HIS A 138 -25.01 -2.10 -22.70
#